data_AF-A0A8X6YQV2-F1
#
_entry.id   AF-A0A8X6YQV2-F1
#
_cell.length_a   1.000
_cell.length_b   1.000
_cell.length_c   1.000
_cell.angle_alpha   90.00
_cell.angle_beta   90.00
_cell.angle_gamma   90.00
#
_symmetry.space_group_name_H-M   'P 1'
#
loop_
_entity.id
_entity.type
_entity.pdbx_description
1 polymer ?
#
loop_
_entity_poly.entity_id
_entity_poly.type
_entity_poly.pdbx_seq_one_letter_code
_entity_poly.pdbx_strand_id
1 'polypeptide(L)' 'HDDGPLEVMGVYSSFHIAQLQIGMSEPLRLGQARSIKLKLLERIPLQIDGEPWEQAPSEIVITHHNQATMLSNSH' A
#
# COMPACT_ATOMS: atom_id res chain seq x y z
N HIS A 1 -12.27 2.41 -16.06
CA HIS A 1 -12.31 0.95 -15.87
C HIS A 1 -11.01 0.60 -15.20
N ASP A 2 -10.97 0.76 -13.88
CA ASP A 2 -9.76 0.59 -13.07
C ASP A 2 -9.90 -0.67 -12.22
N ASP A 3 -10.24 -1.79 -12.87
CA ASP A 3 -10.24 -3.13 -12.25
C ASP A 3 -8.80 -3.69 -12.13
N GLY A 4 -7.84 -2.78 -11.94
CA GLY A 4 -6.41 -3.03 -12.06
C GLY A 4 -5.85 -3.91 -10.95
N PRO A 5 -4.71 -4.57 -11.18
CA PRO A 5 -3.98 -5.26 -10.12
C PRO A 5 -3.44 -4.25 -9.10
N LEU A 6 -3.45 -4.62 -7.82
CA LEU A 6 -2.86 -3.84 -6.74
C LEU A 6 -1.33 -3.86 -6.89
N GLU A 7 -0.70 -2.69 -6.86
CA GLU A 7 0.75 -2.58 -6.87
C GLU A 7 1.31 -2.77 -5.46
N VAL A 8 2.38 -3.55 -5.37
CA VAL A 8 3.07 -3.82 -4.10
C VAL A 8 4.45 -3.21 -4.17
N MET A 9 4.71 -2.28 -3.26
CA MET A 9 5.95 -1.52 -3.21
C MET A 9 6.55 -1.57 -1.80
N GLY A 10 7.87 -1.64 -1.71
CA GLY A 10 8.65 -1.63 -0.49
C GLY A 10 9.45 -0.34 -0.32
N VAL A 11 9.55 0.12 0.92
CA VAL A 11 10.47 1.18 1.36
C VAL A 11 11.24 0.66 2.57
N TYR A 12 12.52 1.00 2.70
CA TYR A 12 13.40 0.38 3.71
C TYR A 12 14.04 1.37 4.69
N SER A 13 13.91 2.68 4.48
CA SER A 13 14.44 3.69 5.41
C SER A 13 13.76 5.04 5.28
N SER A 14 13.84 5.87 6.32
CA SER A 14 13.35 7.26 6.29
C SER A 14 14.09 8.10 5.24
N PHE A 15 15.38 7.81 5.00
CA PHE A 15 16.14 8.48 3.95
C PHE A 15 15.65 8.08 2.56
N HIS A 16 15.35 6.80 2.33
CA HIS A 16 14.74 6.33 1.08
C HIS A 16 13.40 7.04 0.85
N ILE A 17 12.54 7.13 1.88
CA ILE A 17 11.28 7.89 1.81
C ILE A 17 11.53 9.37 1.44
N ALA A 18 12.51 10.03 2.05
CA ALA A 18 12.84 11.42 1.73
C ALA A 18 13.30 11.59 0.27
N GLN A 19 14.10 10.67 -0.26
CA GLN A 19 14.52 10.68 -1.66
C GLN A 19 13.34 10.45 -2.63
N LEU A 20 12.36 9.61 -2.26
CA LEU A 20 11.11 9.43 -3.03
C LEU A 20 10.33 10.75 -3.17
N GLN A 21 10.22 11.52 -2.09
CA GLN A 21 9.47 12.79 -2.07
C GLN A 21 10.05 13.85 -3.02
N ILE A 22 11.36 13.80 -3.28
CA ILE A 22 12.08 14.74 -4.15
C ILE A 22 12.44 14.14 -5.52
N GLY A 23 11.92 12.95 -5.85
CA GLY A 23 12.12 12.31 -7.15
C GLY A 23 13.55 11.83 -7.42
N MET A 24 14.36 11.61 -6.37
CA MET A 24 15.74 11.12 -6.48
C MET A 24 15.88 9.61 -6.24
N SER A 25 14.77 8.92 -6.00
CA SER A 25 14.74 7.46 -5.84
C SER A 25 13.41 6.90 -6.33
N GLU A 26 13.34 5.59 -6.49
CA GLU A 26 12.15 4.84 -6.83
C GLU A 26 11.85 3.83 -5.71
N PRO A 27 10.58 3.53 -5.44
CA PRO A 27 10.23 2.53 -4.44
C PRO A 27 10.61 1.13 -4.96
N LEU A 28 10.89 0.19 -4.06
CA LEU A 28 11.19 -1.18 -4.46
C LEU A 28 9.90 -1.84 -4.96
N ARG A 29 9.77 -2.05 -6.28
CA ARG A 29 8.61 -2.72 -6.85
C ARG A 29 8.67 -4.23 -6.57
N LEU A 30 7.76 -4.70 -5.73
CA LEU A 30 7.65 -6.12 -5.36
C LEU A 30 6.78 -6.89 -6.36
N GLY A 31 5.83 -6.22 -7.00
CA GLY A 31 5.00 -6.81 -8.04
C GLY A 31 3.61 -6.20 -8.13
N GLN A 32 2.73 -6.89 -8.84
CA GLN A 32 1.31 -6.52 -8.96
C GLN A 32 0.47 -7.78 -8.77
N ALA A 33 -0.64 -7.69 -8.02
CA ALA A 33 -1.51 -8.83 -7.77
C ALA A 33 -2.97 -8.39 -7.52
N ARG A 34 -3.93 -9.28 -7.79
CA ARG A 34 -5.35 -9.04 -7.47
C ARG A 34 -5.72 -9.41 -6.04
N SER A 35 -4.93 -10.29 -5.44
CA SER A 35 -5.07 -10.75 -4.06
C SER A 35 -3.69 -10.80 -3.43
N ILE A 36 -3.51 -10.10 -2.33
CA ILE A 36 -2.25 -10.03 -1.58
C ILE A 36 -2.51 -10.66 -0.21
N LYS A 37 -1.64 -11.57 0.21
CA LYS A 37 -1.66 -12.16 1.55
C LYS A 37 -0.40 -11.72 2.30
N LEU A 38 -0.59 -10.95 3.37
CA LEU A 38 0.47 -10.47 4.25
C LEU A 38 0.41 -11.28 5.54
N LYS A 39 1.51 -11.93 5.91
CA LYS A 39 1.62 -12.64 7.18
C LYS A 39 2.54 -11.87 8.11
N LEU A 40 1.96 -11.38 9.21
CA LEU A 40 2.65 -10.61 10.23
C LEU A 40 3.01 -11.54 11.38
N LEU A 41 4.30 -11.60 11.71
CA LEU A 41 4.83 -12.51 12.72
C LEU A 41 4.92 -11.88 14.11
N GLU A 42 4.87 -10.55 14.17
CA GLU A 42 5.01 -9.75 15.39
C GLU A 42 4.01 -8.59 15.39
N ARG A 43 3.96 -7.85 16.50
CA ARG A 43 3.19 -6.61 16.59
C ARG A 43 3.87 -5.53 15.76
N ILE A 44 3.17 -4.96 14.79
CA ILE A 44 3.69 -3.89 13.95
C ILE A 44 2.72 -2.71 13.85
N PRO A 45 3.22 -1.47 13.71
CA PRO A 45 2.37 -0.34 13.36
C PRO A 45 1.94 -0.45 11.88
N LEU A 46 0.66 -0.28 11.62
CA LEU A 46 0.04 -0.16 10.32
C LEU A 46 -0.65 1.20 10.19
N GLN A 47 -0.87 1.62 8.95
CA GLN A 47 -1.67 2.79 8.63
C GLN A 47 -2.68 2.41 7.55
N ILE A 48 -3.96 2.65 7.80
CA ILE A 48 -5.05 2.32 6.87
C ILE A 48 -5.96 3.52 6.75
N ASP A 49 -6.19 3.99 5.52
CA ASP A 49 -7.05 5.14 5.22
C ASP A 49 -6.70 6.40 6.05
N GLY A 50 -5.41 6.58 6.34
CA GLY A 50 -4.92 7.68 7.18
C GLY A 50 -4.84 7.37 8.68
N GLU A 51 -5.57 6.36 9.16
CA GLU A 51 -5.64 6.01 10.58
C GLU A 51 -4.52 5.06 11.01
N PRO A 52 -3.72 5.42 12.04
CA PRO A 52 -2.69 4.55 12.59
C PRO A 52 -3.29 3.46 13.49
N TRP A 53 -2.72 2.26 13.42
CA TRP A 53 -3.20 1.07 14.11
C TRP A 53 -2.04 0.14 14.48
N GLU A 54 -1.97 -0.35 15.73
CA GLU A 54 -1.07 -1.46 16.12
C GLU A 54 -1.69 -2.84 15.83
N GLN A 55 -1.14 -3.57 14.87
CA GLN A 55 -1.61 -4.90 14.47
C GLN A 55 -0.81 -5.99 15.18
N ALA A 56 -1.50 -6.85 15.92
CA ALA A 56 -0.96 -8.10 16.46
C ALA A 56 -0.61 -9.11 15.35
N PRO A 57 0.21 -10.15 15.61
CA PRO A 57 0.50 -11.18 14.62
C PRO A 57 -0.78 -11.73 13.97
N SER A 58 -0.87 -11.65 12.65
CA SER A 58 -2.08 -11.96 11.89
C SER A 58 -1.77 -12.27 10.43
N GLU A 59 -2.77 -12.80 9.72
CA GLU A 59 -2.75 -12.89 8.26
C GLU A 59 -3.77 -11.89 7.70
N ILE A 60 -3.30 -10.93 6.90
CA ILE A 60 -4.12 -9.91 6.25
C ILE A 60 -4.25 -10.28 4.78
N VAL A 61 -5.48 -10.34 4.29
CA VAL A 61 -5.78 -10.57 2.88
C VAL A 61 -6.37 -9.30 2.28
N ILE A 62 -5.70 -8.77 1.27
CA ILE A 62 -6.10 -7.56 0.56
C ILE A 62 -6.57 -7.96 -0.83
N THR A 63 -7.82 -7.62 -1.17
CA THR A 63 -8.45 -7.88 -2.47
C THR A 63 -9.27 -6.69 -2.90
N HIS A 64 -9.35 -6.44 -4.20
CA HIS A 64 -10.29 -5.46 -4.74
C HIS A 64 -11.73 -6.00 -4.60
N HIS A 65 -12.55 -5.32 -3.79
CA HIS A 65 -13.94 -5.76 -3.52
C HIS A 65 -14.96 -5.05 -4.41
N ASN A 66 -14.91 -3.72 -4.49
CA ASN A 66 -15.80 -2.94 -5.33
C ASN A 66 -15.17 -1.56 -5.64
N GLN A 67 -15.70 -0.89 -6.66
CA GLN A 67 -15.32 0.48 -7.01
C GLN A 67 -16.43 1.46 -6.61
N ALA A 68 -16.05 2.60 -6.04
CA ALA A 68 -16.97 3.71 -5.80
C ALA A 68 -16.87 4.75 -6.93
N THR A 69 -18.00 5.32 -7.34
CA THR A 69 -18.01 6.45 -8.28
C THR A 69 -17.57 7.71 -7.55
N MET A 70 -16.41 8.25 -7.91
CA MET A 70 -15.85 9.47 -7.34
C MET A 70 -16.10 10.65 -8.29
N LEU A 71 -16.54 11.79 -7.76
CA LEU A 71 -16.64 13.04 -8.52
C LEU A 71 -15.21 13.56 -8.78
N SER A 72 -14.78 13.57 -10.03
CA SER A 72 -13.50 14.16 -10.45
C SER A 72 -13.73 15.49 -11.16
N ASN A 73 -12.95 16.52 -10.81
CA ASN A 73 -12.92 17.76 -11.59
C ASN A 73 -11.93 17.59 -12.75
N SER A 74 -12.43 17.35 -13.96
CA SER A 74 -11.63 17.30 -15.18
C SER A 74 -11.54 18.69 -15.80
N HIS A 75 -10.42 19.38 -15.56
CA HIS A 75 -9.96 20.53 -16.34
C HIS A 75 -8.65 20.19 -17.04
#